data_AF-A0A941LCS7-F1
#
_entry.id   AF-A0A941LCS7-F1
#
_cell.length_a   1.000
_cell.length_b   1.000
_cell.length_c   1.000
_cell.angle_alpha   90.00
_cell.angle_beta   90.00
_cell.angle_gamma   90.00
#
_symmetry.space_group_name_H-M   'P 1'
#
loop_
_entity.id
_entity.type
_entity.pdbx_description
1 polymer ?
#
loop_
_entity_poly.entity_id
_entity_poly.type
_entity_poly.pdbx_seq_one_letter_code
_entity_poly.pdbx_strand_id
1 'polypeptide(L)' 'HFQGEQDKRFNGKFRDECLNEHWFVTLQEAQLVIEAWRREYNEERTHSGIGDMTPQEFITHYQTEAQRTQELTSSALG' A
#
# COMPACT_ATOMS: atom_id res chain seq x y z
N HIS A 1 14.24 -6.81 -1.82
CA HIS A 1 13.59 -7.15 -3.11
C HIS A 1 12.08 -7.39 -2.89
N PHE A 2 11.39 -6.45 -2.22
CA PHE A 2 9.98 -6.58 -1.81
C PHE A 2 9.15 -5.42 -2.37
N GLN A 3 9.68 -4.19 -2.28
CA GLN A 3 9.09 -2.99 -2.88
C GLN A 3 8.75 -3.18 -4.37
N GLY A 4 9.73 -3.61 -5.17
CA GLY A 4 9.55 -3.76 -6.62
C GLY A 4 8.59 -4.88 -7.05
N GLU A 5 8.21 -5.80 -6.16
CA GLU A 5 7.22 -6.84 -6.46
C GLU A 5 5.80 -6.36 -6.11
N GLN A 6 5.66 -5.58 -5.03
CA GLN A 6 4.41 -4.89 -4.72
C GLN A 6 4.07 -3.84 -5.78
N ASP A 7 5.06 -3.09 -6.28
CA ASP A 7 4.87 -2.09 -7.33
C ASP A 7 4.36 -2.73 -8.62
N LYS A 8 4.85 -3.93 -8.96
CA LYS A 8 4.39 -4.68 -10.14
C LYS A 8 2.96 -5.19 -9.97
N ARG A 9 2.63 -5.74 -8.79
CA ARG A 9 1.27 -6.23 -8.50
C ARG A 9 0.26 -5.09 -8.43
N PHE A 10 0.64 -3.98 -7.83
CA PHE A 10 -0.16 -2.75 -7.78
C PHE A 10 -0.45 -2.24 -9.20
N ASN A 11 0.57 -2.06 -10.03
CA ASN A 11 0.37 -1.53 -11.38
C ASN A 11 -0.46 -2.45 -12.28
N GLY A 12 -0.31 -3.78 -12.13
CA GLY A 12 -1.16 -4.75 -12.82
C GLY A 12 -2.63 -4.60 -12.41
N LYS A 13 -2.90 -4.68 -11.10
CA LYS A 13 -4.26 -4.56 -10.56
C LYS A 13 -4.90 -3.19 -10.83
N PHE A 14 -4.12 -2.11 -10.74
CA PHE A 14 -4.61 -0.77 -11.02
C PHE A 14 -5.09 -0.64 -12.48
N ARG A 15 -4.32 -1.20 -13.42
CA ARG A 15 -4.72 -1.17 -14.82
C ARG A 15 -5.96 -2.03 -15.07
N ASP A 16 -5.98 -3.24 -14.52
CA ASP A 16 -7.05 -4.21 -14.80
C ASP A 16 -8.36 -3.88 -14.08
N GLU A 17 -8.29 -3.47 -12.81
CA GLU A 17 -9.46 -3.24 -11.94
C GLU A 17 -9.94 -1.77 -11.92
N CYS A 18 -9.08 -0.79 -12.22
CA CYS A 18 -9.45 0.63 -12.12
C CYS A 18 -9.52 1.33 -13.49
N LEU A 19 -8.47 1.20 -14.31
CA LEU A 19 -8.40 1.96 -15.57
C LEU A 19 -9.18 1.29 -16.70
N ASN A 20 -9.15 -0.04 -16.80
CA ASN A 20 -9.83 -0.76 -17.87
C ASN A 20 -11.35 -0.88 -17.64
N GLU A 21 -11.83 -0.76 -16.39
CA GLU A 21 -13.26 -0.84 -16.05
C GLU A 21 -14.01 0.50 -16.19
N HIS A 22 -13.28 1.61 -16.35
CA HIS A 22 -13.86 2.95 -16.31
C HIS A 22 -13.56 3.76 -17.56
N TRP A 23 -14.62 4.27 -18.20
CA TRP A 23 -14.49 5.24 -19.29
C TRP A 23 -14.53 6.65 -18.71
N PHE A 24 -13.38 7.33 -18.69
CA PHE A 24 -13.30 8.69 -18.15
C PHE A 24 -13.71 9.71 -19.19
N VAL A 25 -14.74 10.51 -18.89
CA VAL A 25 -15.18 11.61 -19.76
C VAL A 25 -14.39 12.89 -19.42
N THR A 26 -14.02 13.06 -18.15
CA THR A 26 -13.24 14.21 -17.67
C THR A 26 -12.05 13.78 -16.80
N LEU A 27 -11.03 14.65 -16.74
CA LEU A 27 -9.88 14.45 -15.85
C LEU A 27 -10.28 14.42 -14.37
N GLN A 28 -11.31 15.19 -14.00
CA GLN A 28 -11.77 15.28 -12.61
C GLN A 28 -12.44 13.99 -12.15
N GLU A 29 -13.24 13.35 -13.01
CA GLU A 29 -13.77 12.00 -12.74
C GLU A 29 -12.65 10.98 -12.61
N ALA A 30 -11.66 11.02 -13.50
CA ALA A 30 -10.50 10.14 -13.41
C ALA A 30 -9.76 10.28 -12.07
N GLN A 31 -9.52 11.52 -11.62
CA GLN A 31 -8.87 11.77 -10.34
C GLN A 31 -9.66 11.22 -9.16
N LEU A 32 -10.98 11.43 -9.12
CA LEU A 32 -11.83 10.92 -8.04
C LEU A 32 -11.83 9.40 -7.97
N VAL A 33 -11.97 8.75 -9.12
CA VAL A 33 -12.00 7.29 -9.21
C VAL A 33 -10.65 6.67 -8.84
N ILE A 34 -9.56 7.23 -9.36
CA ILE A 34 -8.20 6.75 -9.04
C ILE A 34 -7.91 6.92 -7.55
N GLU A 35 -8.30 8.05 -6.95
CA GLU A 35 -8.07 8.28 -5.53
C GLU A 35 -8.91 7.34 -4.65
N ALA A 36 -10.18 7.13 -5.01
CA ALA A 36 -11.03 6.17 -4.33
C ALA A 36 -10.44 4.75 -4.38
N TRP A 37 -10.01 4.30 -5.57
CA TRP A 37 -9.40 2.98 -5.73
C TRP A 37 -8.07 2.86 -4.97
N ARG A 38 -7.23 3.90 -5.01
CA ARG A 38 -5.96 3.96 -4.26
C ARG A 38 -6.19 3.79 -2.76
N ARG A 39 -7.23 4.43 -2.23
CA ARG A 39 -7.60 4.32 -0.82
C ARG A 39 -8.05 2.91 -0.48
N GLU A 40 -8.98 2.36 -1.25
CA GLU A 40 -9.47 0.99 -1.04
C GLU A 40 -8.33 -0.03 -1.06
N TYR A 41 -7.44 0.07 -2.04
CA TYR A 41 -6.30 -0.85 -2.16
C TYR A 41 -5.34 -0.78 -0.97
N ASN A 42 -5.07 0.42 -0.46
CA ASN A 42 -4.06 0.64 0.58
C ASN A 42 -4.60 0.51 2.01
N GLU A 43 -5.88 0.82 2.23
CA GLU A 43 -6.47 0.92 3.57
C GLU A 43 -7.49 -0.17 3.86
N GLU A 44 -8.08 -0.81 2.84
CA GLU A 44 -9.22 -1.73 3.05
C GLU A 44 -8.92 -3.14 2.54
N ARG A 45 -8.19 -3.29 1.43
CA ARG A 45 -7.86 -4.59 0.86
C ARG A 45 -6.69 -5.24 1.58
N THR A 46 -6.94 -6.42 2.13
CA THR A 46 -5.91 -7.29 2.72
C THR A 46 -5.17 -8.08 1.64
N HIS A 47 -3.85 -8.23 1.77
CA HIS A 47 -3.02 -8.97 0.80
C HIS A 47 -2.30 -10.14 1.46
N SER A 48 -2.55 -11.35 0.97
CA SER A 48 -1.93 -12.57 1.49
C SER A 48 -0.40 -12.60 1.40
N GLY A 49 0.19 -11.85 0.45
CA GLY A 49 1.63 -11.71 0.34
C GLY A 49 2.29 -10.92 1.48
N ILE A 50 1.50 -10.23 2.30
CA ILE A 50 1.97 -9.43 3.45
C ILE A 50 1.31 -9.88 4.76
N GLY A 51 0.91 -11.15 4.84
CA GLY A 51 0.31 -11.74 6.04
C GLY A 51 -1.16 -11.37 6.24
N ASP A 52 -1.91 -11.23 5.15
CA ASP A 52 -3.33 -10.85 5.16
C ASP A 52 -3.61 -9.49 5.81
N MET A 53 -2.62 -8.60 5.77
CA MET A 53 -2.72 -7.20 6.18
C MET A 53 -3.01 -6.30 4.99
N THR A 54 -3.56 -5.12 5.25
CA THR A 54 -3.55 -4.03 4.28
C THR A 54 -2.13 -3.46 4.12
N PRO A 55 -1.81 -2.82 2.99
CA PRO A 55 -0.50 -2.20 2.80
C PRO A 55 -0.21 -1.15 3.90
N GLN A 56 -1.22 -0.40 4.33
CA GLN A 56 -1.08 0.59 5.38
C GLN A 56 -0.77 -0.04 6.76
N GLU A 57 -1.46 -1.13 7.12
CA GLU A 57 -1.19 -1.87 8.36
C GLU A 57 0.22 -2.46 8.35
N PHE A 58 0.63 -3.05 7.22
CA PHE A 58 1.97 -3.59 7.07
C PHE A 58 3.04 -2.51 7.26
N ILE A 59 2.91 -1.35 6.60
CA ILE A 59 3.86 -0.24 6.78
C ILE A 59 3.91 0.20 8.25
N THR A 60 2.75 0.34 8.89
CA THR A 60 2.65 0.75 10.30
C THR A 60 3.33 -0.25 11.23
N HIS A 61 3.14 -1.56 11.00
CA HIS A 61 3.78 -2.62 11.78
C HIS A 61 5.30 -2.55 11.66
N TYR A 62 5.82 -2.46 10.43
CA TYR A 62 7.26 -2.40 10.18
C TYR A 62 7.91 -1.12 10.73
N GLN A 63 7.22 0.01 10.65
CA GLN A 63 7.69 1.26 11.25
C GLN A 63 7.75 1.16 12.78
N THR A 64 6.74 0.55 13.40
CA THR A 64 6.69 0.34 14.84
C THR A 64 7.81 -0.60 15.30
N GLU A 65 8.07 -1.68 14.57
CA GLU A 65 9.16 -2.61 14.87
C GLU A 65 10.54 -1.96 14.70
N ALA A 66 10.72 -1.15 13.64
CA ALA A 66 11.95 -0.42 13.40
C ALA A 66 12.23 0.58 14.54
N GLN A 67 11.21 1.33 14.98
CA GLN A 67 11.32 2.26 16.10
C GLN A 67 11.66 1.54 17.40
N ARG A 68 10.96 0.44 17.72
CA ARG A 68 11.24 -0.35 18.94
C ARG A 68 12.66 -0.91 18.96
N THR A 69 13.14 -1.38 17.80
CA THR A 69 14.50 -1.90 17.67
C THR A 69 15.53 -0.79 17.86
N GLN A 70 15.28 0.42 17.37
CA GLN A 70 16.16 1.59 17.56
C GLN A 70 16.22 2.06 19.02
N GLU A 71 15.08 2.06 19.73
CA GLU A 71 15.05 2.43 21.15
C GLU A 71 15.79 1.43 22.02
N LEU A 72 15.61 0.12 21.76
CA LEU A 72 16.31 -0.94 22.50
C LEU A 72 17.82 -0.91 22.29
N THR A 73 18.29 -0.64 21.06
CA THR A 73 19.73 -0.53 20.79
C THR A 73 20.33 0.74 21.40
N SER A 74 19.59 1.86 21.37
CA SER A 74 20.02 3.10 22.02
C SER A 74 20.08 2.97 23.55
N SER A 75 19.21 2.17 24.16
CA SER A 75 19.22 1.91 25.61
C SER A 75 20.25 0.86 26.04
N ALA A 76 20.73 0.01 25.14
CA ALA A 76 21.73 -1.02 25.44
C ALA A 76 23.19 -0.54 25.23
N LEU A 77 23.38 0.60 24.55
CA LEU A 77 24.69 1.21 24.27
C LEU A 77 25.02 2.43 25.16
N GLY A 78 24.13 2.81 26.07
CA GLY A 78 24.34 3.85 27.09
C GLY A 78 24.47 3.26 28.48
#